data_AF-A0A5C6Q120-F1
#
_entry.id   AF-A0A5C6Q120-F1
#
_cell.length_a   1.000
_cell.length_b   1.000
_cell.length_c   1.000
_cell.angle_alpha   90.00
_cell.angle_beta   90.00
_cell.angle_gamma   90.00
#
_symmetry.space_group_name_H-M   'P 1'
#
loop_
_entity.id
_entity.type
_entity.pdbx_description
1 polymer ?
#
loop_
_entity_poly.entity_id
_entity_poly.type
_entity_poly.pdbx_seq_one_letter_code
_entity_poly.pdbx_strand_id
1 'polypeptide(L)'
;MTTTTPLGRTARQLRAAVLVAAVVAGSLALSAGPASASGKTSAGGDYRVTIGSTTYDPAPGKSVKVGGIVPTGRIAVRGVNNGFDIDVATLGVYDYTLTGAPDTQRMVTKPTVVFASKVPTLTPAQLAGATIKSLEVKDDTLVVLFSTAGGKFKIQAKDGAQGGIFQMESEFGAPVEFTHTLGAGLFYFVNQYTGKVNFGDGVDPVTSGAGAHQMLLGKDSPQVATKTLQTGTVTKWLVQSGGRLGGVLGEDAIELSAGATNCTSQCQAQNQIRGSLPVPPLPTNPTPIG
;
A
#
# COMPACT_ATOMS: atom_id res chain seq x y z
N MET A 1 13.83 -35.84 70.85
CA MET A 1 14.61 -37.08 71.04
C MET A 1 13.66 -38.21 70.62
N THR A 2 13.88 -39.03 69.61
CA THR A 2 15.14 -39.48 68.99
C THR A 2 14.81 -40.06 67.61
N THR A 3 15.77 -39.87 66.72
CA THR A 3 16.06 -40.42 65.38
C THR A 3 15.62 -41.86 65.09
N THR A 4 15.19 -42.11 63.84
CA THR A 4 15.57 -43.30 63.03
C THR A 4 15.22 -43.14 61.53
N THR A 5 16.25 -42.98 60.69
CA THR A 5 16.35 -43.38 59.26
C THR A 5 16.63 -44.91 59.20
N PRO A 6 16.61 -45.70 58.09
CA PRO A 6 16.94 -45.34 56.70
C PRO A 6 16.28 -46.20 55.57
N LEU A 7 16.91 -46.16 54.37
CA LEU A 7 16.79 -46.97 53.14
C LEU A 7 16.12 -46.16 52.00
N GLY A 8 16.82 -45.63 51.00
CA GLY A 8 18.03 -46.12 50.35
C GLY A 8 17.64 -46.86 49.07
N ARG A 9 17.44 -46.12 47.97
CA ARG A 9 17.54 -46.66 46.61
C ARG A 9 18.07 -45.60 45.66
N THR A 10 19.18 -45.97 45.06
CA THR A 10 20.03 -45.30 44.09
C THR A 10 19.34 -45.13 42.74
N ALA A 11 19.43 -43.95 42.15
CA ALA A 11 19.41 -43.78 40.69
C ALA A 11 20.18 -42.51 40.31
N ARG A 12 21.05 -42.68 39.31
CA ARG A 12 22.08 -41.76 38.82
C ARG A 12 21.58 -40.34 38.54
N GLN A 13 22.24 -39.34 39.13
CA GLN A 13 22.18 -37.96 38.66
C GLN A 13 23.03 -37.81 37.38
N LEU A 14 22.36 -37.62 36.25
CA LEU A 14 22.98 -37.05 35.05
C LEU A 14 23.15 -35.55 35.29
N ARG A 15 24.40 -35.10 35.31
CA ARG A 15 24.76 -33.67 35.27
C ARG A 15 24.34 -33.11 33.92
N ALA A 16 23.24 -32.38 33.87
CA ALA A 16 22.95 -31.47 32.76
C ALA A 16 23.58 -30.11 33.10
N ALA A 17 24.72 -29.82 32.47
CA ALA A 17 25.35 -28.52 32.53
C ALA A 17 24.44 -27.48 31.88
N VAL A 18 24.14 -26.43 32.63
CA VAL A 18 23.49 -25.21 32.17
C VAL A 18 24.43 -24.51 31.19
N LEU A 19 24.05 -24.46 29.92
CA LEU A 19 24.61 -23.53 28.93
C LEU A 19 23.53 -22.50 28.62
N VAL A 20 23.57 -21.39 29.37
CA VAL A 20 22.89 -20.15 29.01
C VAL A 20 23.62 -19.59 27.80
N ALA A 21 23.17 -19.93 26.60
CA ALA A 21 23.56 -19.21 25.40
C ALA A 21 22.74 -17.91 25.34
N ALA A 22 23.37 -16.81 25.74
CA ALA A 22 22.88 -15.47 25.48
C ALA A 22 22.83 -15.25 23.96
N VAL A 23 21.64 -15.34 23.37
CA VAL A 23 21.41 -14.90 21.99
C VAL A 23 21.41 -13.37 22.01
N VAL A 24 22.56 -12.80 21.69
CA VAL A 24 22.72 -11.38 21.43
C VAL A 24 21.82 -11.00 20.27
N ALA A 25 20.94 -10.03 20.53
CA ALA A 25 20.04 -9.40 19.58
C ALA A 25 20.85 -8.79 18.42
N GLY A 26 20.90 -9.51 17.29
CA GLY A 26 21.32 -8.97 16.01
C GLY A 26 20.15 -8.30 15.34
N SER A 27 19.92 -7.02 15.65
CA SER A 27 19.00 -6.13 14.94
C SER A 27 19.54 -5.88 13.52
N LEU A 28 19.42 -6.86 12.64
CA LEU A 28 19.61 -6.67 11.21
C LEU A 28 18.45 -5.82 10.71
N ALA A 29 18.70 -4.53 10.57
CA ALA A 29 17.90 -3.59 9.80
C ALA A 29 17.89 -4.06 8.33
N LEU A 30 17.04 -5.05 8.04
CA LEU A 30 16.69 -5.43 6.67
C LEU A 30 15.81 -4.32 6.13
N SER A 31 16.44 -3.38 5.44
CA SER A 31 15.78 -2.41 4.58
C SER A 31 14.89 -3.17 3.59
N ALA A 32 13.57 -3.19 3.83
CA ALA A 32 12.62 -3.57 2.81
C ALA A 32 12.76 -2.57 1.66
N GLY A 33 13.45 -2.99 0.58
CA GLY A 33 13.52 -2.20 -0.65
C GLY A 33 12.10 -1.99 -1.22
N PRO A 34 11.87 -0.90 -1.95
CA PRO A 34 10.58 -0.65 -2.56
C PRO A 34 10.22 -1.83 -3.49
N ALA A 35 9.00 -2.33 -3.35
CA ALA A 35 8.44 -3.26 -4.32
C ALA A 35 8.51 -2.59 -5.71
N SER A 36 8.84 -3.36 -6.74
CA SER A 36 8.92 -2.88 -8.13
C SER A 36 7.80 -3.54 -8.93
N ALA A 37 6.93 -2.75 -9.55
CA ALA A 37 6.03 -3.21 -10.60
C ALA A 37 6.81 -3.39 -11.92
N SER A 38 6.31 -4.25 -12.81
CA SER A 38 6.99 -4.65 -14.05
C SER A 38 7.29 -3.45 -14.95
N GLY A 39 8.49 -3.43 -15.54
CA GLY A 39 8.93 -2.39 -16.45
C GLY A 39 8.10 -2.38 -17.73
N LYS A 40 7.30 -1.34 -17.92
CA LYS A 40 6.68 -0.99 -19.20
C LYS A 40 6.83 0.52 -19.42
N THR A 41 6.88 0.92 -20.69
CA THR A 41 7.39 2.18 -21.24
C THR A 41 6.54 3.43 -20.95
N SER A 42 6.15 3.63 -19.69
CA SER A 42 5.58 4.92 -19.28
C SER A 42 6.62 6.02 -19.55
N ALA A 43 6.17 7.21 -19.93
CA ALA A 43 7.00 8.39 -20.17
C ALA A 43 7.78 8.85 -18.92
N GLY A 44 7.55 8.19 -17.79
CA GLY A 44 8.14 8.49 -16.49
C GLY A 44 7.15 9.25 -15.62
N GLY A 45 7.50 9.34 -14.35
CA GLY A 45 6.80 10.16 -13.37
C GLY A 45 7.78 11.05 -12.64
N ASP A 46 7.24 12.06 -11.98
CA ASP A 46 8.03 13.01 -11.18
C ASP A 46 7.17 13.56 -10.06
N TYR A 47 7.44 13.11 -8.83
CA TYR A 47 6.71 13.59 -7.67
C TYR A 47 7.32 14.84 -7.07
N ARG A 48 6.43 15.77 -6.76
CA ARG A 48 6.64 16.90 -5.87
C ARG A 48 5.76 16.78 -4.63
N VAL A 49 6.35 17.07 -3.47
CA VAL A 49 5.64 17.01 -2.18
C VAL A 49 5.71 18.37 -1.48
N THR A 50 4.56 18.92 -1.11
CA THR A 50 4.47 20.16 -0.34
C THR A 50 3.95 19.90 1.07
N ILE A 51 4.71 20.33 2.07
CA ILE A 51 4.37 20.25 3.50
C ILE A 51 4.40 21.66 4.07
N GLY A 52 3.24 22.20 4.45
CA GLY A 52 3.12 23.61 4.81
C GLY A 52 3.57 24.50 3.64
N SER A 53 4.55 25.38 3.87
CA SER A 53 5.13 26.24 2.83
C SER A 53 6.33 25.61 2.10
N THR A 54 6.84 24.47 2.56
CA THR A 54 8.05 23.85 2.01
C THR A 54 7.69 22.85 0.92
N THR A 55 8.36 22.94 -0.22
CA THR A 55 8.18 22.01 -1.35
C THR A 55 9.46 21.22 -1.61
N TYR A 56 9.31 19.89 -1.70
CA TYR A 56 10.35 18.91 -1.97
C TYR A 56 10.16 18.41 -3.41
N ASP A 57 11.03 18.88 -4.30
CA ASP A 57 10.95 18.70 -5.76
C ASP A 57 12.38 18.46 -6.30
N PRO A 58 12.94 17.25 -6.11
CA PRO A 58 14.30 16.96 -6.54
C PRO A 58 14.40 16.96 -8.07
N ALA A 59 15.51 17.46 -8.62
CA ALA A 59 15.75 17.37 -10.06
C ALA A 59 15.80 15.90 -10.55
N PRO A 60 15.50 15.61 -11.83
CA PRO A 60 15.52 14.25 -12.35
C PRO A 60 16.82 13.49 -12.06
N GLY A 61 16.70 12.24 -11.63
CA GLY A 61 17.79 11.37 -11.19
C GLY A 61 18.35 11.71 -9.80
N LYS A 62 17.79 12.71 -9.11
CA LYS A 62 18.14 13.07 -7.73
C LYS A 62 17.06 12.63 -6.76
N SER A 63 17.43 12.56 -5.49
CA SER A 63 16.53 12.22 -4.41
C SER A 63 16.64 13.23 -3.29
N VAL A 64 15.54 13.50 -2.61
CA VAL A 64 15.52 14.20 -1.34
C VAL A 64 15.03 13.25 -0.26
N LYS A 65 15.75 13.23 0.87
CA LYS A 65 15.38 12.47 2.06
C LYS A 65 15.47 13.35 3.29
N VAL A 66 14.34 13.55 3.96
CA VAL A 66 14.22 14.42 5.14
C VAL A 66 13.39 13.74 6.22
N GLY A 67 13.50 14.19 7.46
CA GLY A 67 12.78 13.61 8.59
C GLY A 67 12.74 14.55 9.78
N GLY A 68 12.00 14.18 10.81
CA GLY A 68 11.79 15.01 12.00
C GLY A 68 10.86 16.20 11.74
N ILE A 69 10.04 16.14 10.70
CA ILE A 69 9.10 17.21 10.35
C ILE A 69 7.80 16.96 11.11
N VAL A 70 7.31 17.96 11.84
CA VAL A 70 5.96 17.94 12.42
C VAL A 70 5.01 18.58 11.41
N PRO A 71 4.29 17.80 10.59
CA PRO A 71 3.44 18.37 9.56
C PRO A 71 2.16 18.94 10.19
N THR A 72 1.63 19.99 9.58
CA THR A 72 0.32 20.55 9.93
C THR A 72 -0.56 20.57 8.70
N GLY A 73 -1.85 20.27 8.86
CA GLY A 73 -2.81 20.25 7.76
C GLY A 73 -2.56 19.15 6.73
N ARG A 74 -2.86 19.45 5.46
CA ARG A 74 -2.69 18.52 4.34
C ARG A 74 -1.28 18.59 3.76
N ILE A 75 -0.76 17.44 3.37
CA ILE A 75 0.44 17.28 2.58
C ILE A 75 0.01 17.04 1.14
N ALA A 76 0.39 17.93 0.23
CA ALA A 76 0.07 17.80 -1.18
C ALA A 76 1.13 16.95 -1.88
N VAL A 77 0.71 15.86 -2.53
CA VAL A 77 1.54 15.04 -3.40
C VAL A 77 1.07 15.24 -4.83
N ARG A 78 1.95 15.73 -5.70
CA ARG A 78 1.63 16.05 -7.09
C ARG A 78 2.65 15.41 -8.01
N GLY A 79 2.19 14.52 -8.88
CA GLY A 79 2.96 13.92 -9.96
C GLY A 79 2.48 14.36 -11.33
N VAL A 80 3.15 13.86 -12.36
CA VAL A 80 2.78 14.01 -13.78
C VAL A 80 1.53 13.20 -14.09
N ASN A 81 1.49 11.93 -13.65
CA ASN A 81 0.44 10.97 -14.00
C ASN A 81 -0.63 10.86 -12.92
N ASN A 82 -0.25 11.01 -11.66
CA ASN A 82 -1.19 11.00 -10.54
C ASN A 82 -0.83 11.98 -9.41
N GLY A 83 -1.82 12.29 -8.57
CA GLY A 83 -1.63 13.12 -7.39
C GLY A 83 -2.70 12.86 -6.34
N PHE A 84 -2.44 13.26 -5.10
CA PHE A 84 -3.34 13.09 -3.96
C PHE A 84 -2.92 13.98 -2.80
N ASP A 85 -3.79 14.09 -1.80
CA ASP A 85 -3.46 14.74 -0.52
C ASP A 85 -3.38 13.71 0.60
N ILE A 86 -2.48 13.93 1.55
CA ILE A 86 -2.46 13.20 2.84
C ILE A 86 -2.96 14.17 3.91
N ASP A 87 -4.02 13.81 4.63
CA ASP A 87 -4.47 14.58 5.78
C ASP A 87 -3.79 14.07 7.05
N VAL A 88 -3.03 14.92 7.74
CA VAL A 88 -2.32 14.55 8.97
C VAL A 88 -3.30 14.23 10.11
N ALA A 89 -4.53 14.80 10.09
CA ALA A 89 -5.51 14.56 11.14
C ALA A 89 -6.07 13.12 11.13
N THR A 90 -6.03 12.45 9.98
CA THR A 90 -6.52 11.07 9.82
C THR A 90 -5.45 10.10 9.35
N LEU A 91 -4.31 10.60 8.88
CA LEU A 91 -3.33 9.89 8.05
C LEU A 91 -3.94 9.26 6.78
N GLY A 92 -5.13 9.71 6.40
CA GLY A 92 -5.85 9.26 5.22
C GLY A 92 -5.34 9.94 3.95
N VAL A 93 -5.53 9.25 2.84
CA VAL A 93 -5.29 9.79 1.49
C VAL A 93 -6.61 10.23 0.87
N TYR A 94 -6.61 11.39 0.24
CA TYR A 94 -7.77 12.01 -0.38
C TYR A 94 -7.47 12.39 -1.82
N ASP A 95 -8.53 12.37 -2.63
CA ASP A 95 -8.50 12.87 -4.01
C ASP A 95 -7.39 12.23 -4.87
N TYR A 96 -7.20 10.91 -4.73
CA TYR A 96 -6.25 10.18 -5.58
C TYR A 96 -6.72 10.23 -7.02
N THR A 97 -6.00 11.02 -7.81
CA THR A 97 -6.41 11.47 -9.14
C THR A 97 -5.42 11.00 -10.17
N LEU A 98 -5.92 10.40 -11.25
CA LEU A 98 -5.15 10.27 -12.49
C LEU A 98 -5.31 11.56 -13.29
N THR A 99 -4.22 12.17 -13.73
CA THR A 99 -4.22 13.50 -14.36
C THR A 99 -4.72 13.45 -15.81
N GLY A 100 -4.56 12.30 -16.47
CA GLY A 100 -4.80 12.12 -17.90
C GLY A 100 -3.65 12.59 -18.79
N ALA A 101 -2.46 12.82 -18.20
CA ALA A 101 -1.25 13.15 -18.93
C ALA A 101 -1.02 12.20 -20.12
N PRO A 102 -0.56 12.72 -21.28
CA PRO A 102 -0.28 11.88 -22.44
C PRO A 102 0.75 10.79 -22.13
N ASP A 103 0.31 9.54 -22.19
CA ASP A 103 1.13 8.35 -22.05
C ASP A 103 0.44 7.20 -22.82
N THR A 104 1.22 6.31 -23.44
CA THR A 104 0.69 5.12 -24.13
C THR A 104 -0.15 4.20 -23.22
N GLN A 105 0.06 4.30 -21.91
CA GLN A 105 -0.58 3.50 -20.89
C GLN A 105 -1.65 4.27 -20.11
N ARG A 106 -1.89 5.56 -20.41
CA ARG A 106 -2.90 6.35 -19.67
C ARG A 106 -4.27 5.70 -19.76
N MET A 107 -5.02 5.72 -18.65
CA MET A 107 -6.37 5.17 -18.58
C MET A 107 -7.47 6.23 -18.70
N VAL A 108 -7.11 7.51 -18.57
CA VAL A 108 -8.04 8.64 -18.64
C VAL A 108 -7.45 9.74 -19.50
N THR A 109 -8.30 10.57 -20.09
CA THR A 109 -7.90 11.69 -20.96
C THR A 109 -8.11 13.06 -20.31
N LYS A 110 -8.66 13.08 -19.10
CA LYS A 110 -8.90 14.25 -18.26
C LYS A 110 -8.66 13.87 -16.79
N PRO A 111 -8.48 14.84 -15.88
CA PRO A 111 -8.38 14.56 -14.46
C PRO A 111 -9.58 13.75 -13.95
N THR A 112 -9.29 12.60 -13.37
CA THR A 112 -10.29 11.67 -12.83
C THR A 112 -9.87 11.23 -11.43
N VAL A 113 -10.68 11.56 -10.44
CA VAL A 113 -10.52 11.08 -9.06
C VAL A 113 -10.89 9.59 -9.03
N VAL A 114 -9.90 8.72 -8.82
CA VAL A 114 -10.12 7.27 -8.71
C VAL A 114 -10.60 6.92 -7.31
N PHE A 115 -9.96 7.48 -6.28
CA PHE A 115 -10.42 7.37 -4.90
C PHE A 115 -10.69 8.76 -4.35
N ALA A 116 -11.95 9.01 -3.98
CA ALA A 116 -12.30 10.19 -3.20
C ALA A 116 -11.57 10.14 -1.85
N SER A 117 -11.48 8.95 -1.24
CA SER A 117 -10.71 8.77 -0.03
C SER A 117 -10.24 7.33 0.21
N LYS A 118 -9.14 7.22 0.95
CA LYS A 118 -8.60 5.99 1.54
C LYS A 118 -8.19 6.31 2.97
N VAL A 119 -9.04 6.00 3.93
CA VAL A 119 -8.92 6.51 5.30
C VAL A 119 -8.79 5.36 6.29
N PRO A 120 -7.70 5.29 7.09
CA PRO A 120 -7.65 4.43 8.25
C PRO A 120 -8.47 5.02 9.41
N THR A 121 -9.22 4.17 10.11
CA THR A 121 -9.87 4.53 11.37
C THR A 121 -8.86 4.37 12.50
N LEU A 122 -8.28 5.48 12.96
CA LEU A 122 -7.23 5.51 13.98
C LEU A 122 -7.78 6.07 15.31
N THR A 123 -7.31 5.48 16.42
CA THR A 123 -7.56 6.00 17.76
C THR A 123 -6.79 7.29 18.02
N PRO A 124 -7.18 8.11 19.00
CA PRO A 124 -6.42 9.30 19.39
C PRO A 124 -4.94 9.00 19.70
N ALA A 125 -4.63 7.85 20.32
CA ALA A 125 -3.26 7.45 20.62
C ALA A 125 -2.45 7.13 19.35
N GLN A 126 -3.08 6.57 18.32
CA GLN A 126 -2.45 6.28 17.03
C GLN A 126 -2.20 7.55 16.20
N LEU A 127 -2.90 8.65 16.47
CA LEU A 127 -2.69 9.96 15.83
C LEU A 127 -1.78 10.89 16.62
N ALA A 128 -1.70 10.71 17.94
CA ALA A 128 -0.96 11.59 18.83
C ALA A 128 0.51 11.72 18.44
N GLY A 129 0.99 12.97 18.35
CA GLY A 129 2.40 13.27 18.07
C GLY A 129 2.86 12.88 16.65
N ALA A 130 1.95 12.77 15.68
CA ALA A 130 2.29 12.43 14.31
C ALA A 130 3.42 13.32 13.77
N THR A 131 4.53 12.68 13.41
CA THR A 131 5.74 13.31 12.88
C THR A 131 6.19 12.53 11.66
N ILE A 132 6.59 13.20 10.59
CA ILE A 132 7.22 12.55 9.44
C ILE A 132 8.64 12.15 9.86
N LYS A 133 8.83 10.86 10.13
CA LYS A 133 10.12 10.27 10.47
C LYS A 133 11.04 10.20 9.25
N SER A 134 10.48 9.91 8.09
CA SER A 134 11.19 9.93 6.81
C SER A 134 10.23 10.30 5.70
N LEU A 135 10.59 11.28 4.89
CA LEU A 135 10.04 11.55 3.56
C LEU A 135 11.18 11.28 2.58
N GLU A 136 10.93 10.42 1.61
CA GLU A 136 11.82 10.15 0.49
C GLU A 136 11.07 10.41 -0.81
N VAL A 137 11.58 11.34 -1.61
CA VAL A 137 11.07 11.67 -2.94
C VAL A 137 12.20 11.47 -3.93
N LYS A 138 11.96 10.70 -4.98
CA LYS A 138 12.94 10.40 -6.03
C LYS A 138 12.22 10.03 -7.31
N ASP A 139 12.37 10.84 -8.35
CA ASP A 139 11.76 10.61 -9.66
C ASP A 139 10.25 10.27 -9.50
N ASP A 140 9.83 9.11 -10.00
CA ASP A 140 8.47 8.59 -9.93
C ASP A 140 8.05 8.09 -8.55
N THR A 141 8.92 8.07 -7.54
CA THR A 141 8.69 7.34 -6.29
C THR A 141 8.58 8.26 -5.09
N LEU A 142 7.57 7.99 -4.26
CA LEU A 142 7.34 8.63 -2.96
C LEU A 142 7.27 7.57 -1.86
N VAL A 143 7.96 7.81 -0.75
CA VAL A 143 7.75 7.09 0.52
C VAL A 143 7.66 8.10 1.66
N VAL A 144 6.56 8.08 2.41
CA VAL A 144 6.38 8.84 3.65
C VAL A 144 6.16 7.88 4.80
N LEU A 145 6.99 7.98 5.83
CA LEU A 145 6.88 7.24 7.07
C LEU A 145 6.56 8.20 8.21
N PHE A 146 5.37 8.08 8.76
CA PHE A 146 4.95 8.73 9.99
C PHE A 146 5.34 7.89 11.20
N SER A 147 5.77 8.57 12.26
CA SER A 147 5.85 8.03 13.61
C SER A 147 4.81 8.75 14.47
N THR A 148 4.09 8.01 15.29
CA THR A 148 3.13 8.53 16.26
C THR A 148 3.40 7.89 17.61
N ALA A 149 2.72 8.33 18.67
CA ALA A 149 2.81 7.70 19.99
C ALA A 149 2.32 6.23 19.96
N GLY A 150 1.37 5.90 19.08
CA GLY A 150 0.79 4.56 18.97
C GLY A 150 1.51 3.60 18.03
N GLY A 151 2.44 4.08 17.18
CA GLY A 151 3.16 3.23 16.23
C GLY A 151 3.64 3.98 14.98
N LYS A 152 3.72 3.27 13.86
CA LYS A 152 4.14 3.84 12.57
C LYS A 152 3.08 3.67 11.50
N PHE A 153 3.08 4.60 10.55
CA PHE A 153 2.21 4.55 9.38
C PHE A 153 3.01 4.94 8.14
N LYS A 154 2.99 4.11 7.11
CA LYS A 154 3.76 4.32 5.89
C LYS A 154 2.81 4.47 4.71
N ILE A 155 3.08 5.47 3.86
CA ILE A 155 2.45 5.64 2.56
C ILE A 155 3.56 5.57 1.52
N GLN A 156 3.38 4.75 0.49
CA GLN A 156 4.28 4.68 -0.66
C GLN A 156 3.48 4.72 -1.95
N ALA A 157 3.97 5.49 -2.91
CA ALA A 157 3.29 5.74 -4.17
C ALA A 157 4.30 5.75 -5.33
N LYS A 158 3.80 5.45 -6.54
CA LYS A 158 4.53 5.64 -7.79
C LYS A 158 3.72 6.46 -8.80
N ASP A 159 4.37 7.42 -9.43
CA ASP A 159 3.80 8.31 -10.43
C ASP A 159 3.79 7.68 -11.84
N GLY A 160 3.00 6.62 -12.00
CA GLY A 160 2.80 5.96 -13.29
C GLY A 160 1.43 6.24 -13.90
N ALA A 161 1.33 6.20 -15.24
CA ALA A 161 0.07 6.36 -15.99
C ALA A 161 -0.99 5.29 -15.68
N GLN A 162 -0.55 4.06 -15.38
CA GLN A 162 -1.40 3.00 -14.83
C GLN A 162 -1.30 2.91 -13.30
N GLY A 163 -1.01 4.03 -12.62
CA GLY A 163 -0.87 4.09 -11.17
C GLY A 163 0.08 3.00 -10.68
N GLY A 164 1.38 3.30 -10.69
CA GLY A 164 2.35 2.42 -10.04
C GLY A 164 1.99 2.18 -8.57
N ILE A 165 2.75 1.32 -7.88
CA ILE A 165 2.49 0.89 -6.50
C ILE A 165 1.98 2.04 -5.62
N PHE A 166 0.71 2.01 -5.21
CA PHE A 166 0.17 2.80 -4.11
C PHE A 166 -0.14 1.86 -2.96
N GLN A 167 0.44 2.09 -1.78
CA GLN A 167 0.24 1.27 -0.59
C GLN A 167 0.26 2.11 0.68
N MET A 168 -0.61 1.73 1.63
CA MET A 168 -0.60 2.20 3.00
C MET A 168 -0.32 1.01 3.92
N GLU A 169 0.60 1.19 4.87
CA GLU A 169 1.01 0.16 5.83
C GLU A 169 0.89 0.70 7.25
N SER A 170 0.23 -0.06 8.13
CA SER A 170 0.00 0.32 9.53
C SER A 170 0.74 -0.62 10.48
N GLU A 171 1.62 -0.09 11.31
CA GLU A 171 2.34 -0.81 12.37
C GLU A 171 1.89 -0.28 13.74
N PHE A 172 0.67 -0.62 14.14
CA PHE A 172 0.11 -0.27 15.45
C PHE A 172 -0.12 -1.52 16.31
N GLY A 173 -0.39 -1.34 17.61
CA GLY A 173 -0.64 -2.46 18.52
C GLY A 173 -1.94 -3.25 18.29
N ALA A 174 -2.83 -2.77 17.41
CA ALA A 174 -4.12 -3.39 17.11
C ALA A 174 -4.45 -3.27 15.59
N PRO A 175 -5.35 -4.12 15.06
CA PRO A 175 -5.81 -4.00 13.69
C PRO A 175 -6.46 -2.64 13.40
N VAL A 176 -6.32 -2.17 12.17
CA VAL A 176 -6.91 -0.90 11.69
C VAL A 176 -7.94 -1.20 10.61
N GLU A 177 -9.14 -0.65 10.74
CA GLU A 177 -10.10 -0.64 9.65
C GLU A 177 -9.73 0.48 8.67
N PHE A 178 -9.62 0.14 7.39
CA PHE A 178 -9.48 1.09 6.30
C PHE A 178 -10.77 1.15 5.51
N THR A 179 -11.23 2.36 5.22
CA THR A 179 -12.34 2.62 4.31
C THR A 179 -11.82 3.23 3.02
N HIS A 180 -12.05 2.58 1.89
CA HIS A 180 -11.80 3.13 0.56
C HIS A 180 -13.12 3.52 -0.08
N THR A 181 -13.19 4.75 -0.58
CA THR A 181 -14.34 5.30 -1.29
C THR A 181 -13.89 5.71 -2.69
N LEU A 182 -14.52 5.13 -3.71
CA LEU A 182 -14.25 5.49 -5.11
C LEU A 182 -14.71 6.93 -5.40
N GLY A 183 -14.05 7.57 -6.37
CA GLY A 183 -14.49 8.86 -6.88
C GLY A 183 -15.82 8.78 -7.63
N ALA A 184 -16.43 9.94 -7.87
CA ALA A 184 -17.69 10.02 -8.59
C ALA A 184 -17.58 9.42 -10.00
N GLY A 185 -18.58 8.63 -10.40
CA GLY A 185 -18.62 7.95 -11.70
C GLY A 185 -17.84 6.64 -11.77
N LEU A 186 -17.07 6.29 -10.73
CA LEU A 186 -16.43 4.98 -10.62
C LEU A 186 -17.27 4.02 -9.77
N PHE A 187 -17.14 2.73 -10.05
CA PHE A 187 -17.83 1.67 -9.32
C PHE A 187 -16.99 0.39 -9.26
N TYR A 188 -17.24 -0.41 -8.22
CA TYR A 188 -16.77 -1.77 -8.11
C TYR A 188 -17.69 -2.72 -8.89
N PHE A 189 -17.10 -3.71 -9.56
CA PHE A 189 -17.81 -4.75 -10.32
C PHE A 189 -17.10 -6.09 -10.19
N VAL A 190 -17.82 -7.18 -10.45
CA VAL A 190 -17.19 -8.51 -10.57
C VAL A 190 -16.72 -8.71 -12.00
N ASN A 191 -15.42 -8.92 -12.18
CA ASN A 191 -14.85 -9.16 -13.49
C ASN A 191 -15.22 -10.57 -13.98
N GLN A 192 -15.93 -10.63 -15.10
CA GLN A 192 -16.45 -11.87 -15.69
C GLN A 192 -15.36 -12.90 -16.07
N TYR A 193 -14.13 -12.46 -16.31
CA TYR A 193 -13.03 -13.35 -16.71
C TYR A 193 -12.20 -13.86 -15.53
N THR A 194 -12.16 -13.12 -14.42
CA THR A 194 -11.33 -13.48 -13.25
C THR A 194 -12.15 -13.91 -12.03
N GLY A 195 -13.44 -13.58 -11.99
CA GLY A 195 -14.30 -13.72 -10.80
C GLY A 195 -13.89 -12.80 -9.64
N LYS A 196 -12.90 -11.92 -9.83
CA LYS A 196 -12.39 -11.00 -8.81
C LYS A 196 -13.12 -9.66 -8.91
N VAL A 197 -13.11 -8.91 -7.80
CA VAL A 197 -13.64 -7.55 -7.79
C VAL A 197 -12.62 -6.59 -8.38
N ASN A 198 -13.03 -5.85 -9.39
CA ASN A 198 -12.32 -4.71 -9.96
C ASN A 198 -13.12 -3.42 -9.71
N PHE A 199 -12.51 -2.28 -10.00
CA PHE A 199 -13.20 -1.00 -10.13
C PHE A 199 -12.81 -0.30 -11.42
N GLY A 200 -13.67 0.58 -11.90
CA GLY A 200 -13.48 1.37 -13.12
C GLY A 200 -14.66 2.32 -13.36
N ASP A 201 -14.66 2.99 -14.52
CA ASP A 201 -15.75 3.86 -14.98
C ASP A 201 -16.60 3.21 -16.10
N GLY A 202 -16.22 2.01 -16.55
CA GLY A 202 -16.94 1.27 -17.59
C GLY A 202 -16.72 1.78 -19.02
N VAL A 203 -15.78 2.70 -19.23
CA VAL A 203 -15.48 3.24 -20.56
C VAL A 203 -14.48 2.33 -21.30
N ASP A 204 -14.86 1.88 -22.50
CA ASP A 204 -14.01 1.06 -23.36
C ASP A 204 -12.73 1.81 -23.79
N PRO A 205 -11.61 1.10 -24.04
CA PRO A 205 -10.37 1.74 -24.47
C PRO A 205 -10.51 2.33 -25.88
N VAL A 206 -9.84 3.46 -26.11
CA VAL A 206 -9.70 4.08 -27.44
C VAL A 206 -8.28 3.83 -27.94
N THR A 207 -8.16 3.15 -29.08
CA THR A 207 -6.87 2.60 -29.55
C THR A 207 -5.97 3.60 -30.28
N SER A 208 -6.50 4.73 -30.76
CA SER A 208 -5.73 5.69 -31.56
C SER A 208 -6.26 7.12 -31.48
N GLY A 209 -5.45 8.08 -31.93
CA GLY A 209 -5.78 9.50 -31.95
C GLY A 209 -5.50 10.23 -30.63
N ALA A 210 -5.79 11.53 -30.60
CA ALA A 210 -5.53 12.38 -29.43
C ALA A 210 -6.33 11.97 -28.18
N GLY A 211 -7.42 11.22 -28.37
CA GLY A 211 -8.25 10.64 -27.31
C GLY A 211 -7.86 9.22 -26.91
N ALA A 212 -6.77 8.63 -27.42
CA ALA A 212 -6.41 7.25 -27.10
C ALA A 212 -6.19 7.05 -25.60
N HIS A 213 -6.79 6.01 -25.02
CA HIS A 213 -6.62 5.63 -23.62
C HIS A 213 -6.90 4.15 -23.43
N GLN A 214 -6.31 3.57 -22.39
CA GLN A 214 -6.65 2.24 -21.90
C GLN A 214 -7.95 2.29 -21.08
N MET A 215 -8.57 1.13 -20.83
CA MET A 215 -9.70 1.06 -19.91
C MET A 215 -9.24 1.41 -18.48
N LEU A 216 -9.99 2.27 -17.78
CA LEU A 216 -9.74 2.52 -16.36
C LEU A 216 -10.14 1.29 -15.56
N LEU A 217 -9.13 0.52 -15.18
CA LEU A 217 -9.28 -0.68 -14.37
C LEU A 217 -8.37 -0.61 -13.16
N GLY A 218 -8.90 -1.01 -12.01
CA GLY A 218 -8.12 -1.21 -10.81
C GLY A 218 -8.67 -2.30 -9.91
N LYS A 219 -7.90 -2.65 -8.87
CA LYS A 219 -8.35 -3.47 -7.74
C LYS A 219 -7.67 -3.01 -6.46
N ASP A 220 -8.34 -3.20 -5.33
CA ASP A 220 -7.68 -3.14 -4.03
C ASP A 220 -6.64 -4.27 -3.93
N SER A 221 -5.48 -3.97 -3.34
CA SER A 221 -4.35 -4.91 -3.17
C SER A 221 -4.04 -5.10 -1.68
N PRO A 222 -4.79 -5.95 -0.98
CA PRO A 222 -4.61 -6.22 0.44
C PRO A 222 -3.48 -7.21 0.72
N GLN A 223 -2.84 -7.08 1.88
CA GLN A 223 -1.98 -8.09 2.48
C GLN A 223 -2.17 -8.10 4.00
N VAL A 224 -2.34 -9.30 4.56
CA VAL A 224 -2.70 -9.47 5.99
C VAL A 224 -3.92 -8.62 6.36
N ALA A 225 -4.92 -8.62 5.47
CA ALA A 225 -6.12 -7.81 5.60
C ALA A 225 -7.35 -8.60 5.15
N THR A 226 -8.45 -8.41 5.87
CA THR A 226 -9.73 -9.09 5.63
C THR A 226 -10.76 -8.07 5.18
N LYS A 227 -11.42 -8.31 4.04
CA LYS A 227 -12.54 -7.45 3.60
C LYS A 227 -13.72 -7.63 4.53
N THR A 228 -14.24 -6.54 5.08
CA THR A 228 -15.42 -6.51 5.97
C THR A 228 -16.64 -5.93 5.28
N LEU A 229 -16.48 -5.13 4.23
CA LEU A 229 -17.57 -4.56 3.44
C LEU A 229 -17.18 -4.45 1.96
N GLN A 230 -18.16 -4.68 1.08
CA GLN A 230 -18.12 -4.35 -0.34
C GLN A 230 -19.48 -3.79 -0.75
N THR A 231 -19.49 -2.56 -1.25
CA THR A 231 -20.64 -1.98 -1.98
C THR A 231 -20.20 -1.61 -3.40
N GLY A 232 -21.09 -0.99 -4.17
CA GLY A 232 -20.78 -0.47 -5.50
C GLY A 232 -19.70 0.62 -5.50
N THR A 233 -19.44 1.32 -4.39
CA THR A 233 -18.47 2.43 -4.35
C THR A 233 -17.54 2.43 -3.13
N VAL A 234 -17.78 1.56 -2.15
CA VAL A 234 -17.03 1.52 -0.89
C VAL A 234 -16.52 0.11 -0.59
N THR A 235 -15.29 0.02 -0.13
CA THR A 235 -14.75 -1.17 0.51
C THR A 235 -14.27 -0.84 1.92
N LYS A 236 -14.42 -1.81 2.84
CA LYS A 236 -13.79 -1.77 4.16
C LYS A 236 -12.92 -2.99 4.36
N TRP A 237 -11.78 -2.77 4.99
CA TRP A 237 -10.76 -3.79 5.20
C TRP A 237 -10.21 -3.69 6.61
N LEU A 238 -10.21 -4.80 7.36
CA LEU A 238 -9.52 -4.90 8.64
C LEU A 238 -8.08 -5.37 8.39
N VAL A 239 -7.11 -4.47 8.56
CA VAL A 239 -5.69 -4.71 8.29
C VAL A 239 -4.96 -4.97 9.60
N GLN A 240 -4.21 -6.07 9.67
CA GLN A 240 -3.40 -6.40 10.84
C GLN A 240 -2.15 -5.51 10.93
N SER A 241 -1.52 -5.45 12.11
CA SER A 241 -0.24 -4.76 12.28
C SER A 241 0.84 -5.35 11.35
N GLY A 242 1.56 -4.50 10.63
CA GLY A 242 2.51 -4.90 9.60
C GLY A 242 1.87 -5.37 8.28
N GLY A 243 0.54 -5.37 8.20
CA GLY A 243 -0.21 -5.55 6.96
C GLY A 243 -0.21 -4.29 6.10
N ARG A 244 -0.70 -4.44 4.86
CA ARG A 244 -0.80 -3.33 3.90
C ARG A 244 -2.10 -3.36 3.13
N LEU A 245 -2.57 -2.17 2.77
CA LEU A 245 -3.68 -1.98 1.87
C LEU A 245 -3.28 -0.97 0.80
N GLY A 246 -3.26 -1.43 -0.44
CA GLY A 246 -2.92 -0.63 -1.59
C GLY A 246 -3.93 -0.74 -2.71
N GLY A 247 -3.48 -0.36 -3.91
CA GLY A 247 -4.20 -0.62 -5.16
C GLY A 247 -3.20 -0.90 -6.27
N VAL A 248 -3.69 -1.58 -7.30
CA VAL A 248 -3.01 -1.67 -8.60
C VAL A 248 -4.02 -1.31 -9.68
N LEU A 249 -3.56 -0.66 -10.75
CA LEU A 249 -4.39 -0.30 -11.88
C LEU A 249 -3.89 -0.96 -13.17
N GLY A 250 -4.62 -0.75 -14.26
CA GLY A 250 -4.28 -1.23 -15.59
C GLY A 250 -4.28 -2.76 -15.68
N GLU A 251 -3.33 -3.29 -16.44
CA GLU A 251 -3.22 -4.74 -16.69
C GLU A 251 -2.97 -5.54 -15.40
N ASP A 252 -2.21 -4.98 -14.45
CA ASP A 252 -1.91 -5.61 -13.15
C ASP A 252 -3.18 -5.79 -12.30
N ALA A 253 -4.24 -5.02 -12.58
CA ALA A 253 -5.54 -5.18 -11.93
C ALA A 253 -6.28 -6.45 -12.34
N ILE A 254 -5.99 -6.99 -13.52
CA ILE A 254 -6.67 -8.16 -14.08
C ILE A 254 -5.75 -9.36 -14.30
N GLU A 255 -4.44 -9.20 -14.09
CA GLU A 255 -3.49 -10.30 -14.11
C GLU A 255 -3.95 -11.44 -13.16
N LEU A 256 -3.90 -12.68 -13.66
CA LEU A 256 -4.30 -13.89 -12.94
C LEU A 256 -3.33 -14.30 -11.81
N SER A 257 -2.82 -13.33 -11.04
CA SER A 257 -1.98 -13.60 -9.88
C SER A 257 -2.77 -14.37 -8.80
N ALA A 258 -2.05 -15.19 -8.02
CA ALA A 258 -2.59 -15.71 -6.76
C ALA A 258 -3.09 -14.55 -5.89
N GLY A 259 -4.18 -14.77 -5.14
CA GLY A 259 -4.73 -13.79 -4.20
C GLY A 259 -3.76 -13.46 -3.06
N ALA A 260 -4.17 -12.55 -2.16
CA ALA A 260 -3.37 -12.14 -1.02
C ALA A 260 -2.84 -13.37 -0.23
N THR A 261 -1.53 -13.48 -0.10
CA THR A 261 -0.90 -14.58 0.65
C THR A 261 -0.90 -14.23 2.13
N ASN A 262 -1.34 -15.16 2.98
CA ASN A 262 -1.15 -15.06 4.43
C ASN A 262 0.36 -15.14 4.71
N CYS A 263 0.98 -13.99 4.94
CA CYS A 263 2.38 -13.92 5.27
C CYS A 263 2.54 -13.13 6.57
N THR A 264 3.23 -13.72 7.53
CA THR A 264 3.36 -13.23 8.90
C THR A 264 4.77 -12.71 9.22
N SER A 265 5.74 -12.84 8.30
CA SER A 265 7.05 -12.15 8.36
C SER A 265 7.75 -12.11 6.99
N GLN A 266 8.52 -11.04 6.71
CA GLN A 266 9.31 -10.86 5.47
C GLN A 266 8.52 -10.90 4.15
N CYS A 267 7.34 -10.27 4.15
CA CYS A 267 6.36 -10.42 3.08
C CYS A 267 6.58 -9.46 1.90
N GLN A 268 7.68 -9.66 1.17
CA GLN A 268 7.69 -9.33 -0.26
C GLN A 268 6.73 -10.30 -0.97
N ALA A 269 6.04 -9.86 -2.03
CA ALA A 269 5.43 -10.83 -2.94
C ALA A 269 6.58 -11.60 -3.61
N GLN A 270 7.09 -12.64 -2.95
CA GLN A 270 8.23 -13.46 -3.42
C GLN A 270 7.88 -14.22 -4.71
N ASN A 271 6.64 -14.12 -5.16
CA ASN A 271 6.13 -14.79 -6.34
C ASN A 271 6.85 -14.32 -7.62
N GLN A 272 7.62 -13.23 -7.59
CA GLN A 272 8.34 -12.67 -8.76
C GLN A 272 7.48 -12.62 -10.03
N ILE A 273 6.16 -12.50 -9.89
CA ILE A 273 5.24 -12.38 -11.03
C ILE A 273 5.47 -11.00 -11.61
N ARG A 274 6.38 -10.92 -12.58
CA ARG A 274 6.80 -9.70 -13.28
C ARG A 274 5.92 -9.48 -14.52
N GLY A 275 4.60 -9.60 -14.39
CA GLY A 275 3.71 -9.61 -15.57
C GLY A 275 3.85 -10.87 -16.41
N SER A 276 4.22 -12.00 -15.79
CA SER A 276 4.46 -13.28 -16.48
C SER A 276 3.22 -14.18 -16.53
N LEU A 277 2.10 -13.74 -15.94
CA LEU A 277 0.85 -14.50 -15.98
C LEU A 277 -0.04 -13.99 -17.12
N PRO A 278 -0.93 -14.84 -17.66
CA PRO A 278 -1.86 -14.42 -18.69
C PRO A 278 -2.72 -13.24 -18.21
N VAL A 279 -2.74 -12.17 -19.01
CA VAL A 279 -3.68 -11.07 -18.87
C VAL A 279 -4.95 -11.45 -19.64
N PRO A 280 -6.11 -11.60 -18.98
CA PRO A 280 -7.35 -11.93 -19.66
C PRO A 280 -7.84 -10.74 -20.52
N PRO A 281 -8.85 -10.96 -21.40
CA PRO A 281 -9.51 -9.86 -22.08
C PRO A 281 -10.07 -8.81 -21.10
N LEU A 282 -10.22 -7.58 -21.60
CA LEU A 282 -10.86 -6.51 -20.83
C LEU A 282 -12.34 -6.85 -20.58
N PRO A 283 -12.87 -6.57 -19.37
CA PRO A 283 -14.29 -6.72 -19.08
C PRO A 283 -15.15 -5.94 -20.07
N THR A 284 -16.25 -6.54 -20.54
CA THR A 284 -17.22 -5.89 -21.42
C THR A 284 -18.47 -5.52 -20.63
N ASN A 285 -18.93 -4.27 -20.73
CA ASN A 285 -20.15 -3.79 -20.04
C ASN A 285 -20.19 -4.12 -18.53
N PRO A 286 -19.17 -3.68 -17.75
CA PRO A 286 -19.12 -3.98 -16.32
C PRO A 286 -20.31 -3.35 -15.58
N THR A 287 -20.98 -4.15 -14.75
CA THR A 287 -22.11 -3.70 -13.94
C THR A 287 -21.71 -3.47 -12.47
N PRO A 288 -22.16 -2.37 -11.84
CA PRO A 288 -21.87 -2.12 -10.43
C PRO A 288 -22.33 -3.28 -9.52
N ILE A 289 -21.56 -3.56 -8.46
CA ILE A 289 -22.00 -4.42 -7.36
C ILE A 289 -23.08 -3.69 -6.57
N GLY A 290 -24.22 -4.37 -6.36
CA GLY A 290 -25.34 -3.84 -5.59
C GLY A 290 -26.58 -3.73 -6.44
#